data_AF-A0A7Z0PSB9-F1
#
_entry.id   AF-A0A7Z0PSB9-F1
#
_cell.length_a   1.000
_cell.length_b   1.000
_cell.length_c   1.000
_cell.angle_alpha   90.00
_cell.angle_beta   90.00
_cell.angle_gamma   90.00
#
_symmetry.space_group_name_H-M   'P 1'
#
loop_
_entity.id
_entity.type
_entity.pdbx_description
1 polymer ?
#
loop_
_entity_poly.entity_id
_entity_poly.type
_entity_poly.pdbx_seq_one_letter_code
_entity_poly.pdbx_strand_id
1 'polypeptide(L)' 'MGLFSRKSQPETVTVDMDVARRAGEAVNRGDLDEANRIVQATAHPREHAFAAFRFITDED' A
#
# COMPACT_ATOMS: atom_id res chain seq x y z
N MET A 1 8.99 -35.79 18.51
CA MET A 1 9.33 -34.82 17.44
C MET A 1 8.07 -34.02 17.12
N GLY A 2 7.93 -32.81 17.64
CA GLY A 2 6.80 -31.92 17.35
C GLY A 2 7.34 -30.60 16.83
N LEU A 3 7.33 -30.42 15.51
CA LEU A 3 7.60 -29.14 14.88
C LEU A 3 6.38 -28.25 15.09
N PHE A 4 6.34 -27.54 16.22
CA PHE A 4 5.37 -26.47 16.41
C PHE A 4 5.65 -25.38 15.38
N SER A 5 4.67 -25.18 14.50
CA SER A 5 4.61 -24.15 13.48
C SER A 5 5.19 -22.86 14.01
N ARG A 6 6.25 -22.38 13.35
CA ARG A 6 6.66 -20.97 13.43
C ARG A 6 5.43 -20.17 13.05
N LYS A 7 4.75 -19.60 14.05
CA LYS A 7 3.84 -18.49 13.84
C LYS A 7 4.68 -17.42 13.17
N SER A 8 4.57 -17.29 11.85
CA SER A 8 5.09 -16.13 11.13
C SER A 8 4.42 -14.93 11.77
N GLN A 9 5.13 -14.24 12.66
CA GLN A 9 4.70 -12.95 13.16
C GLN A 9 4.50 -12.08 11.91
N PRO A 10 3.38 -11.36 11.77
CA PRO A 10 3.26 -10.41 10.70
C PRO A 10 4.37 -9.38 10.95
N GLU A 11 5.40 -9.40 10.11
CA GLU A 11 6.34 -8.29 10.04
C GLU A 11 5.48 -7.05 9.91
N THR A 12 5.60 -6.15 10.88
CA THR A 12 4.76 -4.97 10.96
C THR A 12 5.26 -4.03 9.88
N VAL A 13 4.78 -4.24 8.66
CA VAL A 13 5.14 -3.40 7.52
C VAL A 13 4.72 -1.99 7.88
N THR A 14 5.71 -1.12 8.04
CA THR A 14 5.46 0.28 8.33
C THR A 14 5.05 0.93 7.02
N VAL A 15 3.74 1.00 6.80
CA VAL A 15 3.16 1.71 5.66
C VAL A 15 3.13 3.20 6.00
N ASP A 16 3.77 3.99 5.16
CA ASP A 16 3.63 5.44 5.19
C ASP A 16 2.27 5.82 4.63
N MET A 17 1.40 6.28 5.53
CA MET A 17 0.03 6.64 5.19
C MET A 17 -0.05 7.94 4.37
N ASP A 18 0.97 8.80 4.39
CA ASP A 18 1.02 9.97 3.51
C ASP A 18 1.28 9.53 2.06
N VAL A 19 2.21 8.58 1.88
CA VAL A 19 2.49 8.01 0.56
C VAL A 19 1.28 7.27 0.01
N ALA A 20 0.59 6.48 0.86
CA ALA A 20 -0.65 5.81 0.48
C ALA A 20 -1.76 6.81 0.09
N ARG A 21 -1.88 7.93 0.81
CA ARG A 21 -2.85 8.99 0.47
C ARG A 21 -2.56 9.60 -0.89
N ARG A 22 -1.32 10.03 -1.14
CA ARG A 22 -0.92 10.62 -2.44
C ARG A 22 -1.13 9.67 -3.61
N ALA A 23 -0.83 8.38 -3.40
CA ALA A 23 -1.11 7.35 -4.40
C ALA A 23 -2.62 7.22 -4.67
N GLY A 24 -3.46 7.23 -3.63
CA GLY A 24 -4.93 7.21 -3.77
C GLY A 24 -5.46 8.45 -4.49
N GLU A 25 -4.95 9.64 -4.18
CA GLU A 25 -5.30 10.90 -4.87
C GLU A 25 -4.90 10.89 -6.36
N ALA A 26 -3.75 10.30 -6.69
CA ALA A 26 -3.34 10.11 -8.08
C ALA A 26 -4.29 9.16 -8.83
N VAL A 27 -4.73 8.07 -8.17
CA VAL A 27 -5.74 7.16 -8.75
C VAL A 27 -7.09 7.85 -8.94
N ASN A 28 -7.56 8.65 -7.99
CA ASN A 28 -8.80 9.42 -8.12
C ASN A 28 -8.75 10.41 -9.30
N ARG A 29 -7.57 10.94 -9.63
CA ARG A 29 -7.35 11.80 -10.82
C ARG A 29 -7.23 11.00 -12.14
N GLY A 30 -7.23 9.67 -12.09
CA GLY A 30 -6.99 8.80 -13.24
C GLY A 30 -5.52 8.68 -13.64
N ASP A 31 -4.58 9.24 -12.86
CA ASP A 31 -3.14 9.21 -13.16
C ASP A 31 -2.48 7.98 -12.50
N LEU A 32 -2.67 6.82 -13.14
CA LEU A 32 -2.14 5.54 -12.66
C LEU A 32 -0.61 5.46 -12.75
N ASP A 33 0.01 6.18 -13.68
CA ASP A 33 1.47 6.24 -13.83
C ASP A 33 2.12 7.01 -12.67
N GLU A 34 1.51 8.10 -12.22
CA GLU A 34 1.92 8.81 -11.01
C GLU A 34 1.71 7.95 -9.76
N ALA A 35 0.54 7.31 -9.60
CA ALA A 35 0.27 6.43 -8.48
C ALA A 35 1.28 5.27 -8.38
N ASN A 36 1.61 4.64 -9.51
CA ASN A 36 2.59 3.57 -9.58
C ASN A 36 4.00 4.04 -9.22
N ARG A 37 4.41 5.24 -9.69
CA ARG A 37 5.70 5.82 -9.32
C ARG A 37 5.82 6.10 -7.83
N ILE A 38 4.78 6.67 -7.22
CA ILE A 38 4.72 6.97 -5.78
C ILE A 38 4.89 5.69 -4.96
N VAL A 39 4.15 4.64 -5.32
CA VAL A 39 4.19 3.36 -4.61
C VAL A 39 5.54 2.65 -4.79
N GLN A 40 6.08 2.62 -6.02
CA GLN A 40 7.35 1.96 -6.31
C GLN A 40 8.57 2.65 -5.68
N ALA A 41 8.45 3.91 -5.29
CA ALA A 41 9.50 4.62 -4.55
C ALA A 41 9.62 4.16 -3.08
N THR A 42 8.70 3.31 -2.58
CA THR A 42 8.70 2.83 -1.19
C THR A 42 9.43 1.50 -1.04
N ALA A 43 9.84 1.19 0.19
CA ALA A 43 10.42 -0.12 0.52
C ALA A 43 9.40 -1.27 0.38
N HIS A 44 8.10 -0.96 0.42
CA HIS A 44 7.00 -1.92 0.50
C HIS A 44 5.87 -1.55 -0.48
N PRO A 45 6.12 -1.62 -1.80
CA PRO A 45 5.20 -1.09 -2.80
C PRO A 45 3.83 -1.78 -2.75
N ARG A 46 3.79 -3.10 -2.57
CA ARG A 46 2.51 -3.82 -2.54
C ARG A 46 1.63 -3.40 -1.35
N GLU A 47 2.23 -3.21 -0.18
CA GLU A 47 1.54 -2.80 1.03
C GLU A 47 1.05 -1.34 0.94
N HIS A 48 1.84 -0.44 0.33
CA HIS A 48 1.42 0.95 0.08
C HIS A 48 0.32 1.05 -0.97
N ALA A 49 0.38 0.25 -2.04
CA ALA A 49 -0.73 0.14 -3.01
C ALA A 49 -2.01 -0.35 -2.32
N PHE A 50 -1.90 -1.36 -1.44
CA PHE A 50 -3.05 -1.86 -0.70
C PHE A 50 -3.65 -0.78 0.22
N ALA A 51 -2.81 -0.01 0.90
CA ALA A 51 -3.26 1.09 1.74
C ALA A 51 -3.86 2.25 0.94
N ALA A 52 -3.40 2.49 -0.29
CA ALA A 52 -3.92 3.54 -1.17
C ALA A 52 -5.41 3.35 -1.50
N PHE A 53 -5.90 2.09 -1.59
CA PHE A 53 -7.33 1.81 -1.79
C PHE A 53 -8.23 2.43 -0.73
N ARG A 54 -7.72 2.72 0.47
CA ARG A 54 -8.48 3.39 1.52
C ARG A 54 -8.83 4.84 1.17
N PHE A 55 -8.07 5.47 0.28
CA PHE A 55 -8.20 6.87 -0.11
C PHE A 55 -8.78 7.04 -1.51
N ILE A 56 -9.02 5.94 -2.22
CA ILE A 56 -9.76 5.99 -3.48
C ILE A 56 -11.23 6.22 -3.11
N THR A 57 -11.77 7.37 -3.52
CA THR A 57 -13.15 7.74 -3.27
C THR A 57 -13.92 7.51 -4.56
N ASP A 58 -15.01 6.75 -4.48
CA ASP A 58 -16.01 6.66 -5.53
C ASP A 58 -16.81 7.97 -5.48
N GLU A 59 -16.30 9.04 -6.10
CA GLU A 59 -17.11 10.22 -6.42
C GLU A 59 -17.51 10.09 -7.88
N ASP A 60 -18.79 9.73 -8.08
CA ASP A 60 -19.52 9.75 -9.36
C ASP A 60 -19.97 11.19 -9.69
#